data_AF-A0AAX3APY4-F1
#
_entry.id   AF-A0AAX3APY4-F1
#
_cell.length_a   1.000
_cell.length_b   1.000
_cell.length_c   1.000
_cell.angle_alpha   90.00
_cell.angle_beta   90.00
_cell.angle_gamma   90.00
#
_symmetry.space_group_name_H-M   'P 1'
#
loop_
_entity.id
_entity.type
_entity.pdbx_description
1 polymer ?
#
loop_
_entity_poly.entity_id
_entity_poly.type
_entity_poly.pdbx_seq_one_letter_code
_entity_poly.pdbx_strand_id
1 'polypeptide(L)'
;MNVLFGGSPETTPLSDTDVQFLDTTLRDGEQAPGVSLTPSEKVDIARKLDTAGVSTIEAGSACTGAGERETISRVTSEGLDARVTSFCRGIRGDIDLALDCDVDGINLVVPASERHIEGKVGTSRGGVVETTVELVEYAREHGLWVEVLGEDGSRADPEFLTELLGAAVDAGADRICYCDTVGYATPEHTGDVVAELADLGPTSTHTHDDLGLAVANAFASIRAGADLVHATINGIGERAGNVALEEVAIALAEGYDNETVDTRGLYDLGRTVADATGIALAPNKAVVGENAFTHESGIHTDGQLKDDAMYEPYPPERVGRERRLALGKHTGRAGVAATLAEHDVEASDADVAEITDRVTDLGDQGKRVTDADVLALAETVQGRERERRVELEDLTAASGNATPTASVRLRVDGDERTASGTGSGPVDAAVAAVREALGSGRDATLDSYHVDAITGGTDALVTVEVEMSRDAQSVSVAASHADITRASVEAMVDALDRLLAN
;
A
#
# COMPACT_ATOMS: atom_id res chain seq x y z
N MET A 1 -14.78 0.39 -21.33
CA MET A 1 -15.35 -0.96 -21.13
C MET A 1 -14.40 -2.03 -21.65
N ASN A 2 -13.48 -2.47 -20.79
CA ASN A 2 -12.53 -3.51 -21.13
C ASN A 2 -13.26 -4.86 -21.05
N VAL A 3 -13.74 -5.35 -22.21
CA VAL A 3 -14.55 -6.59 -22.32
C VAL A 3 -13.73 -7.84 -21.94
N LEU A 4 -12.42 -7.70 -21.78
CA LEU A 4 -11.48 -8.78 -21.45
C LEU A 4 -11.75 -9.38 -20.06
N PHE A 5 -12.05 -8.59 -19.03
CA PHE A 5 -12.22 -9.08 -17.65
C PHE A 5 -13.65 -9.50 -17.30
N GLY A 6 -14.56 -9.51 -18.28
CA GLY A 6 -15.95 -9.92 -18.12
C GLY A 6 -16.77 -8.89 -17.33
N GLY A 7 -17.87 -8.41 -17.91
CA GLY A 7 -18.88 -7.70 -17.11
C GLY A 7 -19.52 -8.70 -16.14
N SER A 8 -19.60 -8.34 -14.85
CA SER A 8 -20.39 -9.14 -13.89
C SER A 8 -21.86 -9.16 -14.34
N PRO A 9 -22.55 -10.33 -14.31
CA PRO A 9 -23.95 -10.39 -14.70
C PRO A 9 -24.80 -9.50 -13.78
N GLU A 10 -25.50 -8.54 -14.39
CA GLU A 10 -26.39 -7.58 -13.73
C GLU A 10 -25.70 -6.67 -12.69
N THR A 11 -24.63 -5.98 -13.07
CA THR A 11 -24.20 -4.79 -12.30
C THR A 11 -25.30 -3.74 -12.38
N THR A 12 -25.88 -3.40 -11.23
CA THR A 12 -26.70 -2.18 -11.12
C THR A 12 -25.72 -1.02 -11.04
N PRO A 13 -25.69 -0.11 -12.02
CA PRO A 13 -24.89 1.11 -11.89
C PRO A 13 -25.24 1.76 -10.55
N LEU A 14 -24.24 2.26 -9.83
CA LEU A 14 -24.53 3.35 -8.90
C LEU A 14 -25.13 4.48 -9.74
N SER A 15 -26.04 5.27 -9.18
CA SER A 15 -26.63 6.41 -9.86
C SER A 15 -25.55 7.26 -10.56
N ASP A 16 -25.95 8.15 -11.48
CA ASP A 16 -25.04 9.12 -12.16
C ASP A 16 -24.35 10.12 -11.17
N THR A 17 -24.24 9.78 -9.88
CA THR A 17 -23.52 10.47 -8.83
C THR A 17 -22.02 10.48 -9.16
N ASP A 18 -21.49 11.68 -9.34
CA ASP A 18 -20.06 11.94 -9.49
C ASP A 18 -19.41 11.79 -8.10
N VAL A 19 -18.85 10.61 -7.81
CA VAL A 19 -18.30 10.28 -6.49
C VAL A 19 -16.88 10.84 -6.39
N GLN A 20 -16.61 11.54 -5.30
CA GLN A 20 -15.34 12.17 -5.02
C GLN A 20 -14.71 11.56 -3.75
N PHE A 21 -13.40 11.81 -3.58
CA PHE A 21 -12.68 11.45 -2.36
C PHE A 21 -12.15 12.67 -1.62
N LEU A 22 -12.31 12.61 -0.29
CA LEU A 22 -11.52 13.37 0.66
C LEU A 22 -10.53 12.41 1.32
N ASP A 23 -9.24 12.60 1.09
CA ASP A 23 -8.22 11.84 1.80
C ASP A 23 -7.94 12.45 3.17
N THR A 24 -7.97 11.61 4.21
CA THR A 24 -7.59 11.97 5.58
C THR A 24 -6.40 11.14 6.09
N THR A 25 -5.55 10.64 5.18
CA THR A 25 -4.34 9.89 5.54
C THR A 25 -3.40 10.75 6.37
N LEU A 26 -3.28 12.04 6.05
CA LEU A 26 -2.36 12.98 6.71
C LEU A 26 -2.86 13.50 8.06
N ARG A 27 -4.12 13.24 8.42
CA ARG A 27 -4.72 13.64 9.70
C ARG A 27 -5.19 12.42 10.48
N ASP A 28 -6.23 11.75 10.02
CA ASP A 28 -6.82 10.63 10.76
C ASP A 28 -5.96 9.38 10.68
N GLY A 29 -5.30 9.16 9.53
CA GLY A 29 -4.31 8.10 9.37
C GLY A 29 -3.14 8.21 10.35
N GLU A 30 -2.72 9.44 10.70
CA GLU A 30 -1.67 9.68 11.69
C GLU A 30 -2.11 9.37 13.14
N GLN A 31 -3.42 9.28 13.41
CA GLN A 31 -3.91 8.89 14.74
C GLN A 31 -3.71 7.39 15.03
N ALA A 32 -3.30 6.61 14.03
CA ALA A 32 -2.91 5.23 14.23
C ALA A 32 -1.75 5.12 15.25
N PRO A 33 -1.82 4.20 16.24
CA PRO A 33 -0.79 4.10 17.28
C PRO A 33 0.62 3.90 16.71
N GLY A 34 1.53 4.82 17.01
CA GLY A 34 2.93 4.74 16.61
C GLY A 34 3.26 5.41 15.27
N VAL A 35 2.27 5.96 14.58
CA VAL A 35 2.49 6.76 13.37
C VAL A 35 2.90 8.18 13.74
N SER A 36 3.88 8.73 13.02
CA SER A 36 4.31 10.12 13.12
C SER A 36 4.97 10.51 11.81
N LEU A 37 4.22 11.18 10.94
CA LEU A 37 4.71 11.57 9.63
C LEU A 37 5.55 12.84 9.73
N THR A 38 6.70 12.85 9.07
CA THR A 38 7.51 14.07 8.94
C THR A 38 6.86 15.05 7.95
N PRO A 39 7.19 16.35 8.03
CA PRO A 39 6.69 17.34 7.08
C PRO A 39 7.00 17.00 5.61
N SER A 40 8.15 16.39 5.34
CA SER A 40 8.53 15.95 3.99
C SER A 40 7.69 14.77 3.50
N GLU A 41 7.39 13.80 4.37
CA GLU A 41 6.54 12.65 4.01
C GLU A 41 5.11 13.11 3.75
N LYS A 42 4.56 14.00 4.58
CA LYS A 42 3.21 14.56 4.36
C LYS A 42 3.10 15.29 3.01
N VAL A 43 4.10 16.08 2.64
CA VAL A 43 4.16 16.76 1.33
C VAL A 43 4.27 15.77 0.17
N ASP A 44 5.10 14.73 0.29
CA ASP A 44 5.24 13.71 -0.76
C ASP A 44 3.93 12.93 -0.96
N ILE A 45 3.29 12.49 0.12
CA ILE A 45 1.99 11.82 0.08
C ILE A 45 0.93 12.76 -0.51
N ALA A 46 0.88 14.03 -0.12
CA ALA A 46 -0.08 15.01 -0.66
C ALA A 46 0.07 15.18 -2.18
N ARG A 47 1.30 15.29 -2.71
CA ARG A 47 1.55 15.37 -4.16
C ARG A 47 1.11 14.11 -4.90
N LYS A 48 1.29 12.93 -4.30
CA LYS A 48 0.84 11.66 -4.91
C LYS A 48 -0.67 11.54 -4.92
N LEU A 49 -1.35 11.97 -3.85
CA LEU A 49 -2.81 12.05 -3.78
C LEU A 49 -3.37 13.01 -4.84
N ASP A 50 -2.77 14.19 -4.98
CA ASP A 50 -3.13 15.19 -5.99
C ASP A 50 -2.91 14.65 -7.42
N THR A 51 -1.78 13.99 -7.67
CA THR A 51 -1.49 13.33 -8.96
C THR A 51 -2.51 12.24 -9.29
N ALA A 52 -3.01 11.52 -8.28
CA ALA A 52 -4.08 10.54 -8.45
C ALA A 52 -5.46 11.20 -8.70
N GLY A 53 -5.59 12.52 -8.57
CA GLY A 53 -6.85 13.23 -8.79
C GLY A 53 -7.80 13.21 -7.58
N VAL A 54 -7.27 13.00 -6.37
CA VAL A 54 -8.08 13.12 -5.14
C VAL A 54 -8.57 14.56 -4.98
N SER A 55 -9.88 14.74 -4.78
CA SER A 55 -10.49 16.07 -4.84
C SER A 55 -10.17 16.98 -3.64
N THR A 56 -10.00 16.38 -2.46
CA THR A 56 -9.78 17.09 -1.20
C THR A 56 -8.78 16.31 -0.34
N ILE A 57 -7.84 17.00 0.29
CA ILE A 57 -6.82 16.44 1.19
C ILE A 57 -6.93 17.16 2.53
N GLU A 58 -7.27 16.42 3.59
CA GLU A 58 -7.21 16.92 4.95
C GLU A 58 -5.77 16.78 5.46
N ALA A 59 -5.02 17.89 5.39
CA ALA A 59 -3.57 17.89 5.58
C ALA A 59 -3.12 17.77 7.05
N GLY A 60 -4.06 17.85 8.00
CA GLY A 60 -3.75 17.78 9.42
C GLY A 60 -4.74 18.55 10.29
N SER A 61 -4.32 18.77 11.54
CA SER A 61 -5.07 19.57 12.52
C SER A 61 -4.24 20.76 12.99
N ALA A 62 -4.51 21.96 12.47
CA ALA A 62 -3.75 23.18 12.81
C ALA A 62 -3.69 23.47 14.33
N CYS A 63 -4.68 22.99 15.09
CA CYS A 63 -4.75 23.10 16.53
C CYS A 63 -3.75 22.21 17.30
N THR A 64 -3.17 21.18 16.68
CA THR A 64 -2.27 20.21 17.34
C THR A 64 -0.98 20.86 17.82
N GLY A 65 -0.38 21.75 17.02
CA GLY A 65 0.89 22.38 17.39
C GLY A 65 1.51 23.21 16.28
N ALA A 66 2.59 23.92 16.62
CA ALA A 66 3.31 24.76 15.66
C ALA A 66 3.97 23.96 14.54
N GLY A 67 4.50 22.77 14.85
CA GLY A 67 5.07 21.87 13.83
C GLY A 67 4.02 21.38 12.84
N GLU A 68 2.81 21.07 13.32
CA GLU A 68 1.71 20.64 12.45
C GLU A 68 1.25 21.77 11.52
N ARG A 69 1.16 23.00 12.05
CA ARG A 69 0.86 24.18 11.21
C ARG A 69 1.93 24.45 10.16
N GLU A 70 3.21 24.32 10.51
CA GLU A 70 4.29 24.44 9.51
C GLU A 70 4.14 23.38 8.40
N THR A 71 3.74 22.16 8.76
CA THR A 71 3.48 21.11 7.76
C THR A 71 2.27 21.44 6.88
N ILE A 72 1.14 21.87 7.45
CA ILE A 72 -0.04 22.24 6.67
C ILE A 72 0.29 23.38 5.71
N SER A 73 0.99 24.43 6.19
CA SER A 73 1.44 25.55 5.33
C SER A 73 2.38 25.10 4.21
N ARG A 74 3.18 24.05 4.42
CA ARG A 74 4.00 23.48 3.35
C ARG A 74 3.12 22.82 2.30
N VAL A 75 2.15 22.01 2.71
CA VAL A 75 1.21 21.34 1.78
C VAL A 75 0.40 22.36 0.99
N THR A 76 -0.15 23.39 1.63
CA THR A 76 -0.89 24.46 0.92
C THR A 76 -0.02 25.24 -0.07
N SER A 77 1.29 25.35 0.20
CA SER A 77 2.24 26.02 -0.70
C SER A 77 2.67 25.22 -1.94
N GLU A 78 2.25 23.95 -2.06
CA GLU A 78 2.62 23.08 -3.19
C GLU A 78 1.89 23.41 -4.50
N GLY A 79 0.81 24.18 -4.45
CA GLY A 79 0.01 24.51 -5.62
C GLY A 79 -0.70 23.30 -6.22
N LEU A 80 -1.24 22.45 -5.33
CA LEU A 80 -2.04 21.28 -5.68
C LEU A 80 -3.35 21.69 -6.38
N ASP A 81 -3.88 20.83 -7.23
CA ASP A 81 -5.23 20.99 -7.80
C ASP A 81 -6.32 20.60 -6.77
N ALA A 82 -5.99 19.67 -5.87
CA ALA A 82 -6.82 19.26 -4.74
C ALA A 82 -7.06 20.39 -3.74
N ARG A 83 -8.28 20.43 -3.17
CA ARG A 83 -8.59 21.31 -2.05
C ARG A 83 -7.83 20.85 -0.81
N VAL A 84 -7.11 21.74 -0.13
CA VAL A 84 -6.43 21.43 1.12
C VAL A 84 -7.25 21.93 2.31
N THR A 85 -7.63 21.03 3.23
CA THR A 85 -8.37 21.37 4.44
C THR A 85 -7.60 21.09 5.72
N SER A 86 -8.03 21.73 6.83
CA SER A 86 -7.60 21.40 8.18
C SER A 86 -8.78 20.97 9.04
N PHE A 87 -8.59 19.93 9.85
CA PHE A 87 -9.50 19.56 10.92
C PHE A 87 -9.62 20.70 11.93
N CYS A 88 -10.86 21.00 12.34
CA CYS A 88 -11.17 21.97 13.39
C CYS A 88 -12.17 21.38 14.38
N ARG A 89 -11.93 21.57 15.68
CA ARG A 89 -12.98 21.33 16.69
C ARG A 89 -14.02 22.45 16.61
N GLY A 90 -15.17 22.26 17.25
CA GLY A 90 -16.23 23.26 17.45
C GLY A 90 -15.84 24.48 18.30
N ILE A 91 -14.70 25.12 18.01
CA ILE A 91 -14.22 26.35 18.65
C ILE A 91 -13.58 27.28 17.63
N ARG A 92 -13.86 28.59 17.76
CA ARG A 92 -13.37 29.62 16.81
C ARG A 92 -11.85 29.68 16.68
N GLY A 93 -11.14 29.47 17.79
CA GLY A 93 -9.68 29.54 17.79
C GLY A 93 -9.00 28.47 16.91
N ASP A 94 -9.65 27.33 16.67
CA ASP A 94 -9.11 26.33 15.72
C ASP A 94 -9.23 26.82 14.28
N ILE A 95 -10.33 27.51 13.93
CA ILE A 95 -10.55 28.12 12.62
C ILE A 95 -9.51 29.22 12.38
N ASP A 96 -9.24 30.07 13.38
CA ASP A 96 -8.21 31.10 13.28
C ASP A 96 -6.83 30.49 12.99
N LEU A 97 -6.49 29.37 13.64
CA LEU A 97 -5.23 28.65 13.40
C LEU A 97 -5.18 27.98 12.02
N ALA A 98 -6.31 27.51 11.50
CA ALA A 98 -6.40 26.95 10.16
C ALA A 98 -6.21 28.05 9.09
N LEU A 99 -6.84 29.22 9.27
CA LEU A 99 -6.66 30.39 8.42
C LEU A 99 -5.19 30.83 8.35
N ASP A 100 -4.48 30.81 9.48
CA ASP A 100 -3.03 31.12 9.54
C ASP A 100 -2.17 30.15 8.70
N CYS A 101 -2.71 29.00 8.27
CA CYS A 101 -2.02 28.01 7.44
C CYS A 101 -2.35 28.12 5.95
N ASP A 102 -3.15 29.11 5.53
CA ASP A 102 -3.60 29.32 4.15
C ASP A 102 -4.34 28.10 3.55
N VAL A 103 -5.14 27.40 4.35
CA VAL A 103 -5.98 26.29 3.87
C VAL A 103 -7.15 26.81 3.03
N ASP A 104 -7.62 26.00 2.08
CA ASP A 104 -8.80 26.32 1.26
C ASP A 104 -10.11 26.12 2.03
N GLY A 105 -10.09 25.27 3.06
CA GLY A 105 -11.28 24.93 3.82
C GLY A 105 -11.02 24.27 5.16
N ILE A 106 -12.09 24.02 5.90
CA ILE A 106 -12.06 23.35 7.19
C ILE A 106 -13.08 22.21 7.27
N ASN A 107 -12.70 21.20 8.04
CA ASN A 107 -13.56 20.10 8.45
C ASN A 107 -13.94 20.34 9.92
N LEU A 108 -15.13 20.89 10.15
CA LEU A 108 -15.61 21.29 11.47
C LEU A 108 -16.32 20.11 12.14
N VAL A 109 -15.70 19.56 13.19
CA VAL A 109 -16.24 18.38 13.89
C VAL A 109 -17.02 18.81 15.13
N VAL A 110 -18.29 18.40 15.18
CA VAL A 110 -19.25 18.78 16.22
C VAL A 110 -19.90 17.53 16.85
N PRO A 111 -20.16 17.52 18.17
CA PRO A 111 -20.70 16.34 18.84
C PRO A 111 -22.16 16.09 18.43
N ALA A 112 -22.46 14.92 17.87
CA ALA A 112 -23.83 14.57 17.47
C ALA A 112 -24.54 13.63 18.46
N SER A 113 -23.81 12.80 19.22
CA SER A 113 -24.42 11.85 20.16
C SER A 113 -24.51 12.38 21.60
N GLU A 114 -25.53 11.95 22.34
CA GLU A 114 -25.75 12.34 23.76
C GLU A 114 -24.50 12.11 24.63
N ARG A 115 -23.78 11.02 24.38
CA ARG A 115 -22.54 10.72 25.11
C ARG A 115 -21.47 11.79 24.92
N HIS A 116 -21.38 12.36 23.72
CA HIS A 116 -20.45 13.43 23.41
C HIS A 116 -20.95 14.78 23.93
N ILE A 117 -22.24 15.06 23.77
CA ILE A 117 -22.87 16.31 24.22
C ILE A 117 -22.78 16.45 25.74
N GLU A 118 -23.25 15.46 26.50
CA GLU A 118 -23.30 15.51 27.96
C GLU A 118 -21.96 15.14 28.60
N GLY A 119 -21.31 14.08 28.10
CA GLY A 119 -20.16 13.46 28.75
C GLY A 119 -18.79 14.03 28.34
N LYS A 120 -18.63 14.46 27.08
CA LYS A 120 -17.36 14.99 26.55
C LYS A 120 -17.31 16.51 26.59
N VAL A 121 -18.36 17.17 26.10
CA VAL A 121 -18.41 18.64 25.97
C VAL A 121 -19.10 19.31 27.16
N GLY A 122 -20.14 18.68 27.72
CA GLY A 122 -20.90 19.22 28.86
C GLY A 122 -21.83 20.37 28.46
N THR A 123 -22.48 20.28 27.30
CA THR A 123 -23.41 21.28 26.76
C THR A 123 -24.81 20.68 26.50
N SER A 124 -25.70 21.44 25.84
CA SER A 124 -27.03 20.99 25.41
C SER A 124 -27.12 20.89 23.89
N ARG A 125 -28.07 20.10 23.36
CA ARG A 125 -28.39 20.01 21.92
C ARG A 125 -28.47 21.38 21.24
N GLY A 126 -29.29 22.28 21.78
CA GLY A 126 -29.45 23.65 21.24
C GLY A 126 -28.16 24.47 21.29
N GLY A 127 -27.35 24.32 22.35
CA GLY A 127 -26.04 24.97 22.42
C GLY A 127 -25.04 24.47 21.38
N VAL A 128 -25.09 23.19 21.00
CA VAL A 128 -24.29 22.64 19.89
C VAL A 128 -24.74 23.24 18.56
N VAL A 129 -26.05 23.31 18.31
CA VAL A 129 -26.60 23.91 17.09
C VAL A 129 -26.22 25.38 16.97
N GLU A 130 -26.44 26.18 18.02
CA GLU A 130 -26.07 27.60 18.05
C GLU A 130 -24.57 27.80 17.77
N THR A 131 -23.70 27.04 18.44
CA THR A 131 -22.25 27.12 18.25
C THR A 131 -21.84 26.71 16.83
N THR A 132 -22.45 25.65 16.29
CA THR A 132 -22.17 25.17 14.93
C THR A 132 -22.51 26.25 13.90
N VAL A 133 -23.69 26.86 14.00
CA VAL A 133 -24.13 27.95 13.11
C VAL A 133 -23.16 29.12 13.16
N GLU A 134 -22.81 29.61 14.36
CA GLU A 134 -21.88 30.72 14.53
C GLU A 134 -20.50 30.45 13.89
N LEU A 135 -20.00 29.22 14.00
CA LEU A 135 -18.69 28.83 13.46
C LEU A 135 -18.71 28.64 11.95
N VAL A 136 -19.79 28.11 11.40
CA VAL A 136 -19.99 28.00 9.95
C VAL A 136 -20.04 29.40 9.34
N GLU A 137 -20.89 30.29 9.85
CA GLU A 137 -20.99 31.68 9.37
C GLU A 137 -19.62 32.37 9.44
N TYR A 138 -18.90 32.20 10.55
CA TYR A 138 -17.56 32.76 10.71
C TYR A 138 -16.57 32.27 9.64
N ALA A 139 -16.48 30.96 9.42
CA ALA A 139 -15.57 30.39 8.43
C ALA A 139 -15.92 30.85 7.00
N ARG A 140 -17.22 30.92 6.68
CA ARG A 140 -17.72 31.38 5.38
C ARG A 140 -17.46 32.86 5.14
N GLU A 141 -17.60 33.71 6.15
CA GLU A 141 -17.23 35.13 6.08
C GLU A 141 -15.74 35.35 5.76
N HIS A 142 -14.88 34.38 6.13
CA HIS A 142 -13.45 34.39 5.84
C HIS A 142 -13.08 33.67 4.54
N GLY A 143 -14.08 33.24 3.76
CA GLY A 143 -13.88 32.67 2.42
C GLY A 143 -13.46 31.20 2.39
N LEU A 144 -13.55 30.50 3.53
CA LEU A 144 -13.24 29.07 3.60
C LEU A 144 -14.35 28.22 2.99
N TRP A 145 -13.96 27.13 2.35
CA TRP A 145 -14.84 25.98 2.13
C TRP A 145 -15.10 25.27 3.47
N VAL A 146 -16.34 24.89 3.76
CA VAL A 146 -16.73 24.38 5.08
C VAL A 146 -17.52 23.08 4.95
N GLU A 147 -17.01 22.03 5.58
CA GLU A 147 -17.73 20.80 5.84
C GLU A 147 -18.00 20.63 7.33
N VAL A 148 -19.22 20.24 7.70
CA VAL A 148 -19.59 19.97 9.10
C VAL A 148 -19.79 18.47 9.31
N LEU A 149 -19.04 17.90 10.24
CA LEU A 149 -19.04 16.48 10.56
C LEU A 149 -19.74 16.24 11.90
N GLY A 150 -20.80 15.43 11.88
CA GLY A 150 -21.49 14.99 13.09
C GLY A 150 -20.75 13.85 13.78
N GLU A 151 -19.85 14.15 14.72
CA GLU A 151 -19.08 13.16 15.48
C GLU A 151 -20.00 12.16 16.19
N ASP A 152 -19.72 10.87 16.01
CA ASP A 152 -20.50 9.75 16.55
C ASP A 152 -21.94 9.69 15.99
N GLY A 153 -22.14 10.21 14.78
CA GLY A 153 -23.42 10.26 14.07
C GLY A 153 -24.11 8.90 13.93
N SER A 154 -23.36 7.81 13.78
CA SER A 154 -23.94 6.46 13.72
C SER A 154 -24.71 6.03 14.98
N ARG A 155 -24.46 6.68 16.12
CA ARG A 155 -25.15 6.42 17.40
C ARG A 155 -25.92 7.64 17.91
N ALA A 156 -26.04 8.68 17.10
CA ALA A 156 -26.84 9.86 17.40
C ALA A 156 -28.33 9.56 17.25
N ASP A 157 -29.15 10.42 17.85
CA ASP A 157 -30.58 10.47 17.58
C ASP A 157 -30.79 11.05 16.17
N PRO A 158 -31.38 10.31 15.21
CA PRO A 158 -31.48 10.76 13.82
C PRO A 158 -32.18 12.11 13.67
N GLU A 159 -33.24 12.37 14.45
CA GLU A 159 -33.97 13.64 14.40
C GLU A 159 -33.05 14.82 14.78
N PHE A 160 -32.19 14.64 15.78
CA PHE A 160 -31.23 15.66 16.19
C PHE A 160 -30.07 15.80 15.22
N LEU A 161 -29.58 14.70 14.65
CA LEU A 161 -28.52 14.75 13.65
C LEU A 161 -28.98 15.56 12.42
N THR A 162 -30.20 15.31 11.96
CA THR A 162 -30.85 16.06 10.86
C THR A 162 -31.07 17.53 11.24
N GLU A 163 -31.49 17.84 12.47
CA GLU A 163 -31.60 19.22 12.96
C GLU A 163 -30.24 19.95 12.94
N LEU A 164 -29.20 19.30 13.49
CA LEU A 164 -27.87 19.87 13.62
C LEU A 164 -27.20 20.13 12.26
N LEU A 165 -27.19 19.12 11.39
CA LEU A 165 -26.56 19.23 10.08
C LEU A 165 -27.41 20.09 9.12
N GLY A 166 -28.74 20.06 9.23
CA GLY A 166 -29.62 20.98 8.50
C GLY A 166 -29.36 22.43 8.86
N ALA A 167 -29.21 22.75 10.14
CA ALA A 167 -28.84 24.10 10.59
C ALA A 167 -27.47 24.54 10.05
N ALA A 168 -26.50 23.62 9.92
CA ALA A 168 -25.21 23.92 9.31
C ALA A 168 -25.33 24.26 7.82
N VAL A 169 -26.16 23.51 7.06
CA VAL A 169 -26.45 23.80 5.65
C VAL A 169 -27.13 25.18 5.53
N ASP A 170 -28.14 25.47 6.35
CA ASP A 170 -28.83 26.76 6.37
C ASP A 170 -27.89 27.94 6.69
N ALA A 171 -26.89 27.71 7.55
CA ALA A 171 -25.84 28.67 7.87
C ALA A 171 -24.81 28.87 6.75
N GLY A 172 -24.85 28.05 5.70
CA GLY A 172 -24.02 28.18 4.50
C GLY A 172 -22.82 27.25 4.43
N ALA A 173 -22.79 26.15 5.19
CA ALA A 173 -21.82 25.08 4.99
C ALA A 173 -21.93 24.54 3.55
N ASP A 174 -20.79 24.21 2.93
CA ASP A 174 -20.77 23.63 1.59
C ASP A 174 -21.19 22.17 1.59
N ARG A 175 -21.00 21.47 2.72
CA ARG A 175 -21.28 20.05 2.88
C ARG A 175 -21.51 19.66 4.34
N ILE A 176 -22.22 18.55 4.53
CA ILE A 176 -22.35 17.85 5.81
C ILE A 176 -21.84 16.41 5.70
N CYS A 177 -21.36 15.83 6.80
CA CYS A 177 -20.83 14.47 6.79
C CYS A 177 -21.47 13.59 7.85
N TYR A 178 -21.97 12.43 7.42
CA TYR A 178 -22.30 11.32 8.31
C TYR A 178 -21.01 10.63 8.78
N CYS A 179 -20.88 10.41 10.10
CA CYS A 179 -19.69 9.79 10.69
C CYS A 179 -20.05 8.53 11.48
N ASP A 180 -19.56 7.37 11.04
CA ASP A 180 -19.53 6.15 11.86
C ASP A 180 -18.21 6.06 12.63
N THR A 181 -18.06 6.96 13.61
CA THR A 181 -16.81 7.17 14.37
C THR A 181 -16.28 5.89 15.04
N VAL A 182 -17.15 4.96 15.42
CA VAL A 182 -16.78 3.73 16.13
C VAL A 182 -16.85 2.50 15.21
N GLY A 183 -17.21 2.64 13.93
CA GLY A 183 -17.30 1.52 13.00
C GLY A 183 -18.35 0.47 13.38
N TYR A 184 -19.45 0.88 14.01
CA TYR A 184 -20.49 -0.03 14.53
C TYR A 184 -21.73 -0.10 13.63
N ALA A 185 -21.92 0.86 12.73
CA ALA A 185 -23.13 0.94 11.91
C ALA A 185 -23.25 -0.26 10.98
N THR A 186 -24.48 -0.70 10.71
CA THR A 186 -24.75 -1.64 9.62
C THR A 186 -25.05 -0.89 8.33
N PRO A 187 -24.92 -1.52 7.15
CA PRO A 187 -25.20 -0.87 5.87
C PRO A 187 -26.64 -0.35 5.76
N GLU A 188 -27.62 -1.06 6.31
CA GLU A 188 -29.02 -0.64 6.27
C GLU A 188 -29.26 0.63 7.08
N HIS A 189 -28.77 0.65 8.33
CA HIS A 189 -28.86 1.83 9.20
C HIS A 189 -28.13 3.03 8.60
N THR A 190 -26.93 2.79 8.04
CA THR A 190 -26.16 3.84 7.36
C THR A 190 -26.93 4.42 6.17
N GLY A 191 -27.50 3.56 5.33
CA GLY A 191 -28.28 4.00 4.17
C GLY A 191 -29.51 4.83 4.55
N ASP A 192 -30.25 4.41 5.58
CA ASP A 192 -31.44 5.12 6.05
C ASP A 192 -31.09 6.53 6.56
N VAL A 193 -30.06 6.65 7.40
CA VAL A 193 -29.64 7.96 7.96
C VAL A 193 -29.04 8.85 6.88
N VAL A 194 -28.19 8.33 5.99
CA VAL A 194 -27.57 9.13 4.93
C VAL A 194 -28.60 9.63 3.93
N ALA A 195 -29.66 8.87 3.65
CA ALA A 195 -30.73 9.32 2.77
C ALA A 195 -31.45 10.56 3.33
N GLU A 196 -31.71 10.60 4.65
CA GLU A 196 -32.28 11.77 5.31
C GLU A 196 -31.35 12.99 5.23
N LEU A 197 -30.04 12.79 5.36
CA LEU A 197 -29.05 13.87 5.27
C LEU A 197 -28.87 14.38 3.83
N ALA A 198 -28.87 13.47 2.85
CA ALA A 198 -28.75 13.82 1.44
C ALA A 198 -29.94 14.67 0.93
N ASP A 199 -31.12 14.53 1.55
CA ASP A 199 -32.28 15.40 1.28
C ASP A 199 -32.08 16.86 1.75
N LEU A 200 -31.12 17.11 2.66
CA LEU A 200 -30.78 18.45 3.14
C LEU A 200 -29.79 19.18 2.21
N GLY A 201 -28.86 18.44 1.60
CA GLY A 201 -27.80 19.01 0.75
C GLY A 201 -26.65 18.05 0.45
N PRO A 202 -25.55 18.55 -0.17
CA PRO A 202 -24.36 17.75 -0.46
C PRO A 202 -23.85 17.04 0.79
N THR A 203 -23.67 15.72 0.67
CA THR A 203 -23.44 14.86 1.84
C THR A 203 -22.22 13.97 1.64
N SER A 204 -21.40 13.91 2.67
CA SER A 204 -20.24 13.04 2.81
C SER A 204 -20.49 11.86 3.74
N THR A 205 -19.62 10.86 3.62
CA THR A 205 -19.56 9.73 4.54
C THR A 205 -18.14 9.51 5.05
N HIS A 206 -18.01 9.26 6.35
CA HIS A 206 -16.78 8.87 7.04
C HIS A 206 -17.04 7.60 7.83
N THR A 207 -16.43 6.48 7.43
CA THR A 207 -16.70 5.16 8.03
C THR A 207 -15.43 4.51 8.57
N HIS A 208 -15.48 4.10 9.85
CA HIS A 208 -14.44 3.29 10.48
C HIS A 208 -14.71 1.78 10.33
N ASP A 209 -13.66 0.96 10.51
CA ASP A 209 -13.68 -0.47 10.17
C ASP A 209 -13.69 -1.43 11.36
N ASP A 210 -14.12 -0.99 12.55
CA ASP A 210 -14.11 -1.82 13.77
C ASP A 210 -14.91 -3.15 13.65
N LEU A 211 -15.88 -3.24 12.73
CA LEU A 211 -16.63 -4.46 12.39
C LEU A 211 -16.28 -5.07 11.02
N GLY A 212 -15.32 -4.52 10.27
CA GLY A 212 -15.02 -4.93 8.89
C GLY A 212 -16.09 -4.52 7.88
N LEU A 213 -16.86 -3.46 8.17
CA LEU A 213 -17.99 -2.99 7.38
C LEU A 213 -17.76 -1.61 6.74
N ALA A 214 -16.58 -1.01 6.85
CA ALA A 214 -16.36 0.38 6.42
C ALA A 214 -16.64 0.58 4.92
N VAL A 215 -16.16 -0.33 4.07
CA VAL A 215 -16.42 -0.32 2.62
C VAL A 215 -17.90 -0.53 2.32
N ALA A 216 -18.57 -1.47 3.01
CA ALA A 216 -19.99 -1.72 2.82
C ALA A 216 -20.85 -0.50 3.21
N ASN A 217 -20.50 0.17 4.31
CA ASN A 217 -21.16 1.39 4.78
C ASN A 217 -20.90 2.58 3.85
N ALA A 218 -19.69 2.70 3.27
CA ALA A 218 -19.39 3.71 2.25
C ALA A 218 -20.29 3.52 1.01
N PHE A 219 -20.42 2.28 0.50
CA PHE A 219 -21.31 2.00 -0.63
C PHE A 219 -22.80 2.16 -0.30
N ALA A 220 -23.23 1.85 0.93
CA ALA A 220 -24.59 2.14 1.39
C ALA A 220 -24.88 3.65 1.37
N SER A 221 -23.91 4.45 1.82
CA SER A 221 -24.00 5.92 1.82
C SER A 221 -24.07 6.48 0.40
N ILE A 222 -23.22 6.00 -0.52
CA ILE A 222 -23.25 6.44 -1.93
C ILE A 222 -24.60 6.13 -2.56
N ARG A 223 -25.15 4.92 -2.32
CA ARG A 223 -26.50 4.54 -2.80
C ARG A 223 -27.62 5.41 -2.21
N ALA A 224 -27.41 5.93 -1.01
CA ALA A 224 -28.34 6.81 -0.32
C ALA A 224 -28.21 8.28 -0.73
N GLY A 225 -27.21 8.64 -1.53
CA GLY A 225 -27.03 9.99 -2.10
C GLY A 225 -25.78 10.73 -1.65
N ALA A 226 -24.90 10.13 -0.85
CA ALA A 226 -23.60 10.72 -0.55
C ALA A 226 -22.71 10.76 -1.81
N ASP A 227 -21.97 11.85 -1.99
CA ASP A 227 -21.15 12.10 -3.18
C ASP A 227 -19.65 12.29 -2.86
N LEU A 228 -19.26 12.36 -1.59
CA LEU A 228 -17.85 12.49 -1.18
C LEU A 228 -17.51 11.51 -0.05
N VAL A 229 -16.57 10.60 -0.29
CA VAL A 229 -16.12 9.60 0.68
C VAL A 229 -14.86 10.09 1.37
N HIS A 230 -14.90 10.19 2.70
CA HIS A 230 -13.71 10.37 3.53
C HIS A 230 -13.01 9.02 3.65
N ALA A 231 -11.77 8.93 3.19
CA ALA A 231 -11.03 7.68 3.15
C ALA A 231 -9.55 7.91 3.49
N THR A 232 -8.84 6.81 3.71
CA THR A 232 -7.37 6.83 3.88
C THR A 232 -6.72 5.81 2.99
N ILE A 233 -5.49 6.08 2.57
CA ILE A 233 -4.66 5.10 1.90
C ILE A 233 -4.36 3.95 2.86
N ASN A 234 -4.50 2.74 2.37
CA ASN A 234 -4.34 1.50 3.13
C ASN A 234 -5.39 1.27 4.23
N GLY A 235 -6.36 2.16 4.40
CA GLY A 235 -7.35 2.10 5.49
C GLY A 235 -6.78 2.45 6.86
N ILE A 236 -5.64 3.15 6.94
CA ILE A 236 -5.03 3.49 8.24
C ILE A 236 -5.88 4.49 9.03
N GLY A 237 -5.79 4.43 10.36
CA GLY A 237 -6.48 5.36 11.25
C GLY A 237 -6.56 4.84 12.66
N GLU A 238 -7.42 5.44 13.48
CA GLU A 238 -7.66 4.95 14.83
C GLU A 238 -8.16 3.49 14.84
N ARG A 239 -7.66 2.69 15.79
CA ARG A 239 -8.11 1.31 16.07
C ARG A 239 -7.98 0.39 14.84
N ALA A 240 -9.10 0.00 14.23
CA ALA A 240 -9.18 -0.82 13.02
C ALA A 240 -9.02 0.01 11.74
N GLY A 241 -8.99 1.34 11.85
CA GLY A 241 -8.76 2.25 10.76
C GLY A 241 -10.03 2.81 10.13
N ASN A 242 -9.85 3.38 8.95
CA ASN A 242 -10.89 3.99 8.13
C ASN A 242 -11.18 3.11 6.91
N VAL A 243 -12.23 3.45 6.18
CA VAL A 243 -12.40 2.91 4.82
C VAL A 243 -11.17 3.20 3.96
N ALA A 244 -10.71 2.18 3.25
CA ALA A 244 -9.55 2.25 2.38
C ALA A 244 -9.90 2.90 1.03
N LEU A 245 -9.21 3.98 0.68
CA LEU A 245 -9.46 4.75 -0.55
C LEU A 245 -9.27 3.88 -1.78
N GLU A 246 -8.17 3.12 -1.83
CA GLU A 246 -7.83 2.28 -2.98
C GLU A 246 -8.86 1.18 -3.23
N GLU A 247 -9.48 0.66 -2.16
CA GLU A 247 -10.48 -0.40 -2.25
C GLU A 247 -11.81 0.14 -2.79
N VAL A 248 -12.24 1.31 -2.31
CA VAL A 248 -13.47 1.97 -2.81
C VAL A 248 -13.28 2.44 -4.25
N ALA A 249 -12.14 3.05 -4.58
CA ALA A 249 -11.85 3.55 -5.93
C ALA A 249 -11.89 2.42 -6.97
N ILE A 250 -11.22 1.29 -6.70
CA ILE A 250 -11.22 0.13 -7.61
C ILE A 250 -12.60 -0.52 -7.69
N ALA A 251 -13.31 -0.64 -6.56
CA ALA A 251 -14.66 -1.19 -6.57
C ALA A 251 -15.63 -0.32 -7.37
N LEU A 252 -15.54 1.02 -7.28
CA LEU A 252 -16.31 1.95 -8.11
C LEU A 252 -15.99 1.79 -9.59
N ALA A 253 -14.71 1.75 -9.95
CA ALA A 253 -14.31 1.72 -11.35
C ALA A 253 -14.63 0.38 -12.02
N GLU A 254 -14.31 -0.75 -11.38
CA GLU A 254 -14.50 -2.08 -11.98
C GLU A 254 -15.91 -2.64 -11.74
N GLY A 255 -16.50 -2.35 -10.58
CA GLY A 255 -17.81 -2.88 -10.18
C GLY A 255 -19.00 -2.02 -10.62
N TYR A 256 -18.78 -0.72 -10.82
CA TYR A 256 -19.86 0.25 -11.07
C TYR A 256 -19.60 1.19 -12.25
N ASP A 257 -18.51 1.01 -13.01
CA ASP A 257 -18.12 1.84 -14.18
C ASP A 257 -18.01 3.34 -13.83
N ASN A 258 -17.55 3.63 -12.61
CA ASN A 258 -17.39 5.00 -12.08
C ASN A 258 -15.91 5.26 -11.75
N GLU A 259 -15.23 5.95 -12.67
CA GLU A 259 -13.82 6.34 -12.54
C GLU A 259 -13.71 7.62 -11.73
N THR A 260 -13.15 7.51 -10.53
CA THR A 260 -13.09 8.60 -9.54
C THR A 260 -11.69 9.19 -9.35
N VAL A 261 -10.65 8.37 -9.52
CA VAL A 261 -9.22 8.75 -9.38
C VAL A 261 -8.38 7.95 -10.40
N ASP A 262 -7.17 8.41 -10.70
CA ASP A 262 -6.19 7.62 -11.47
C ASP A 262 -5.65 6.47 -10.61
N THR A 263 -6.16 5.27 -10.87
CA THR A 263 -5.85 4.08 -10.07
C THR A 263 -4.42 3.59 -10.25
N ARG A 264 -3.72 3.98 -11.32
CA ARG A 264 -2.40 3.39 -11.67
C ARG A 264 -1.32 3.67 -10.64
N GLY A 265 -1.43 4.75 -9.87
CA GLY A 265 -0.48 5.12 -8.82
C GLY A 265 -0.78 4.51 -7.45
N LEU A 266 -1.92 3.84 -7.27
CA LEU A 266 -2.42 3.45 -5.94
C LEU A 266 -1.50 2.45 -5.24
N TYR A 267 -0.86 1.53 -5.96
CA TYR A 267 0.07 0.60 -5.34
C TYR A 267 1.32 1.29 -4.77
N ASP A 268 1.93 2.18 -5.55
CA ASP A 268 3.10 2.95 -5.12
C ASP A 268 2.76 3.91 -3.97
N LEU A 269 1.59 4.55 -4.02
CA LEU A 269 1.08 5.38 -2.94
C LEU A 269 0.85 4.56 -1.67
N GLY A 270 0.22 3.39 -1.77
CA GLY A 270 0.05 2.45 -0.67
C GLY A 270 1.36 2.05 -0.01
N ARG A 271 2.39 1.73 -0.82
CA ARG A 271 3.75 1.47 -0.31
C ARG A 271 4.37 2.68 0.37
N THR A 272 4.26 3.86 -0.24
CA THR A 272 4.82 5.11 0.30
C THR A 272 4.26 5.38 1.69
N VAL A 273 2.95 5.20 1.87
CA VAL A 273 2.28 5.33 3.16
C VAL A 273 2.72 4.24 4.14
N ALA A 274 2.83 2.99 3.71
CA ALA A 274 3.30 1.90 4.57
C ALA A 274 4.74 2.14 5.08
N ASP A 275 5.63 2.60 4.20
CA ASP A 275 7.02 2.91 4.53
C ASP A 275 7.12 4.11 5.47
N ALA A 276 6.36 5.19 5.22
CA ALA A 276 6.36 6.40 6.04
C ALA A 276 5.72 6.19 7.43
N THR A 277 4.70 5.33 7.52
CA THR A 277 3.99 5.06 8.79
C THR A 277 4.62 3.92 9.58
N GLY A 278 5.41 3.05 8.94
CA GLY A 278 5.90 1.80 9.52
C GLY A 278 4.83 0.73 9.72
N ILE A 279 3.61 0.93 9.21
CA ILE A 279 2.53 -0.05 9.25
C ILE A 279 2.68 -0.98 8.05
N ALA A 280 3.05 -2.23 8.32
CA ALA A 280 3.20 -3.24 7.28
C ALA A 280 1.85 -3.58 6.63
N LEU A 281 1.84 -3.67 5.30
CA LEU A 281 0.68 -4.15 4.55
C LEU A 281 0.51 -5.65 4.74
N ALA A 282 -0.72 -6.08 5.01
CA ALA A 282 -1.04 -7.49 4.96
C ALA A 282 -0.80 -8.01 3.53
N PRO A 283 -0.09 -9.14 3.33
CA PRO A 283 0.18 -9.66 2.00
C PRO A 283 -1.09 -9.88 1.17
N ASN A 284 -2.20 -10.22 1.82
CA ASN A 284 -3.50 -10.46 1.20
C ASN A 284 -4.46 -9.25 1.26
N LYS A 285 -3.97 -8.03 1.51
CA LYS A 285 -4.80 -6.82 1.46
C LYS A 285 -5.34 -6.61 0.04
N ALA A 286 -6.61 -6.22 -0.07
CA ALA A 286 -7.21 -5.93 -1.35
C ALA A 286 -6.47 -4.79 -2.06
N VAL A 287 -6.37 -4.87 -3.39
CA VAL A 287 -5.74 -3.88 -4.28
C VAL A 287 -4.21 -3.77 -4.14
N VAL A 288 -3.70 -3.56 -2.93
CA VAL A 288 -2.28 -3.22 -2.69
C VAL A 288 -1.48 -4.31 -2.00
N GLY A 289 -2.12 -5.42 -1.61
CA GLY A 289 -1.42 -6.58 -1.04
C GLY A 289 -0.48 -7.24 -2.05
N GLU A 290 0.64 -7.78 -1.58
CA GLU A 290 1.59 -8.53 -2.40
C GLU A 290 0.97 -9.73 -3.12
N ASN A 291 0.03 -10.39 -2.46
CA ASN A 291 -0.64 -11.58 -2.97
C ASN A 291 -1.85 -11.25 -3.86
N ALA A 292 -2.23 -9.98 -4.02
CA ALA A 292 -3.42 -9.59 -4.79
C ALA A 292 -3.32 -9.98 -6.28
N PHE A 293 -2.09 -10.02 -6.81
CA PHE A 293 -1.77 -10.41 -8.20
C PHE A 293 -0.71 -11.50 -8.28
N THR A 294 -0.59 -12.29 -7.20
CA THR A 294 0.35 -13.41 -7.14
C THR A 294 -0.42 -14.72 -7.10
N HIS A 295 -0.19 -15.58 -8.09
CA HIS A 295 -0.85 -16.89 -8.17
C HIS A 295 0.13 -18.00 -7.81
N GLU A 296 -0.20 -18.82 -6.81
CA GLU A 296 0.54 -20.07 -6.58
C GLU A 296 0.23 -21.01 -7.75
N SER A 297 1.29 -21.48 -8.40
CA SER A 297 1.22 -22.38 -9.54
C SER A 297 0.38 -23.62 -9.25
N GLY A 298 -0.48 -24.02 -10.20
CA GLY A 298 -1.50 -25.04 -10.01
C GLY A 298 -2.64 -24.94 -11.03
N ILE A 299 -3.85 -25.37 -10.66
CA ILE A 299 -5.03 -25.27 -11.55
C ILE A 299 -5.38 -23.82 -11.94
N HIS A 300 -5.09 -22.85 -11.06
CA HIS A 300 -5.36 -21.44 -11.34
C HIS A 300 -4.39 -20.89 -12.39
N THR A 301 -3.10 -21.22 -12.29
CA THR A 301 -2.11 -20.84 -13.31
C THR A 301 -2.36 -21.49 -14.67
N ASP A 302 -2.78 -22.76 -14.71
CA ASP A 302 -3.16 -23.40 -15.98
C ASP A 302 -4.36 -22.72 -16.65
N GLY A 303 -5.35 -22.27 -15.86
CA GLY A 303 -6.46 -21.49 -16.41
C GLY A 303 -6.06 -20.07 -16.81
N GLN A 304 -5.21 -19.41 -16.02
CA GLN A 304 -4.66 -18.09 -16.31
C GLN A 304 -3.82 -18.06 -17.59
N LEU A 305 -2.97 -19.06 -17.80
CA LEU A 305 -2.17 -19.21 -19.03
C LEU A 305 -3.04 -19.39 -20.29
N LYS A 306 -4.31 -19.79 -20.13
CA LYS A 306 -5.27 -19.95 -21.22
C LYS A 306 -6.10 -18.68 -21.43
N ASP A 307 -6.39 -17.95 -20.36
CA ASP A 307 -7.17 -16.72 -20.36
C ASP A 307 -6.79 -15.87 -19.14
N ASP A 308 -6.15 -14.72 -19.38
CA ASP A 308 -5.67 -13.83 -18.33
C ASP A 308 -6.81 -13.25 -17.45
N ALA A 309 -8.06 -13.32 -17.90
CA ALA A 309 -9.21 -12.88 -17.12
C ALA A 309 -9.83 -13.96 -16.23
N MET A 310 -9.35 -15.21 -16.30
CA MET A 310 -10.05 -16.33 -15.68
C MET A 310 -10.11 -16.24 -14.15
N TYR A 311 -9.08 -15.67 -13.52
CA TYR A 311 -8.96 -15.59 -12.06
C TYR A 311 -8.67 -14.19 -11.52
N GLU A 312 -8.57 -13.18 -12.39
CA GLU A 312 -8.28 -11.81 -12.00
C GLU A 312 -9.51 -10.93 -12.25
N PRO A 313 -10.01 -10.18 -11.25
CA PRO A 313 -11.16 -9.31 -11.44
C PRO A 313 -10.83 -8.09 -12.32
N TYR A 314 -9.55 -7.71 -12.42
CA TYR A 314 -9.01 -6.62 -13.22
C TYR A 314 -7.49 -6.81 -13.40
N PRO A 315 -6.85 -6.22 -14.42
CA PRO A 315 -5.44 -6.43 -14.70
C PRO A 315 -4.55 -5.77 -13.63
N PRO A 316 -3.37 -6.32 -13.29
CA PRO A 316 -2.47 -5.72 -12.28
C PRO A 316 -1.99 -4.31 -12.69
N GLU A 317 -1.85 -4.04 -13.99
CA GLU A 317 -1.40 -2.73 -14.50
C GLU A 317 -2.40 -1.62 -14.15
N ARG A 318 -3.65 -1.98 -13.84
CA ARG A 318 -4.69 -1.06 -13.36
C ARG A 318 -4.26 -0.28 -12.13
N VAL A 319 -3.43 -0.89 -11.29
CA VAL A 319 -2.96 -0.30 -10.03
C VAL A 319 -1.45 -0.08 -10.02
N GLY A 320 -0.79 -0.16 -11.18
CA GLY A 320 0.66 -0.01 -11.30
C GLY A 320 1.44 -1.23 -10.82
N ARG A 321 0.85 -2.43 -10.94
CA ARG A 321 1.47 -3.70 -10.60
C ARG A 321 1.75 -4.55 -11.83
N GLU A 322 2.60 -5.55 -11.61
CA GLU A 322 2.85 -6.66 -12.53
C GLU A 322 2.44 -7.97 -11.84
N ARG A 323 1.96 -8.91 -12.64
CA ARG A 323 1.64 -10.27 -12.18
C ARG A 323 2.91 -10.98 -11.71
N ARG A 324 2.77 -11.82 -10.69
CA ARG A 324 3.84 -12.73 -10.24
C ARG A 324 3.32 -14.15 -10.15
N LEU A 325 4.13 -15.11 -10.58
CA LEU A 325 3.87 -16.52 -10.36
C LEU A 325 4.67 -16.96 -9.12
N ALA A 326 3.97 -17.47 -8.12
CA ALA A 326 4.62 -18.08 -6.97
C ALA A 326 4.78 -19.58 -7.19
N LEU A 327 5.99 -20.08 -6.96
CA LEU A 327 6.27 -21.51 -6.95
C LEU A 327 6.20 -22.02 -5.51
N GLY A 328 5.43 -23.08 -5.33
CA GLY A 328 5.19 -23.71 -4.03
C GLY A 328 4.83 -25.18 -4.15
N LYS A 329 4.32 -25.76 -3.06
CA LYS A 329 3.91 -27.18 -3.01
C LYS A 329 2.79 -27.52 -3.98
N HIS A 330 2.05 -26.52 -4.46
CA HIS A 330 0.97 -26.73 -5.43
C HIS A 330 1.41 -26.61 -6.89
N THR A 331 2.68 -26.27 -7.13
CA THR A 331 3.26 -26.10 -8.47
C THR A 331 3.04 -27.34 -9.32
N GLY A 332 2.16 -27.23 -10.32
CA GLY A 332 2.02 -28.25 -11.34
C GLY A 332 3.10 -28.15 -12.42
N ARG A 333 3.18 -29.17 -13.28
CA ARG A 333 4.11 -29.20 -14.43
C ARG A 333 4.03 -27.97 -15.33
N ALA A 334 2.83 -27.41 -15.49
CA ALA A 334 2.62 -26.19 -16.28
C ALA A 334 3.33 -24.98 -15.67
N GLY A 335 3.35 -24.84 -14.35
CA GLY A 335 4.05 -23.75 -13.65
C GLY A 335 5.56 -23.88 -13.79
N VAL A 336 6.11 -25.08 -13.60
CA VAL A 336 7.53 -25.36 -13.84
C VAL A 336 7.90 -25.08 -15.30
N ALA A 337 7.12 -25.56 -16.26
CA ALA A 337 7.38 -25.34 -17.68
C ALA A 337 7.32 -23.86 -18.07
N ALA A 338 6.37 -23.10 -17.53
CA ALA A 338 6.26 -21.66 -17.76
C ALA A 338 7.48 -20.91 -17.21
N THR A 339 7.91 -21.22 -15.98
CA THR A 339 9.10 -20.63 -15.36
C THR A 339 10.35 -20.91 -16.20
N LEU A 340 10.54 -22.16 -16.63
CA LEU A 340 11.68 -22.53 -17.48
C LEU A 340 11.66 -21.80 -18.83
N ALA A 341 10.48 -21.64 -19.43
CA ALA A 341 10.33 -20.91 -20.69
C ALA A 341 10.56 -19.40 -20.55
N GLU A 342 10.14 -18.79 -19.45
CA GLU A 342 10.38 -17.37 -19.14
C GLU A 342 11.88 -17.05 -19.02
N HIS A 343 12.69 -18.02 -18.61
CA HIS A 343 14.15 -17.92 -18.52
C HIS A 343 14.90 -18.61 -19.68
N ASP A 344 14.24 -18.86 -20.82
CA ASP A 344 14.84 -19.47 -22.02
C ASP A 344 15.52 -20.84 -21.77
N VAL A 345 15.04 -21.61 -20.79
CA VAL A 345 15.55 -22.96 -20.48
C VAL A 345 14.70 -24.02 -21.17
N GLU A 346 15.26 -24.66 -22.20
CA GLU A 346 14.63 -25.84 -22.80
C GLU A 346 14.74 -27.06 -21.90
N ALA A 347 13.60 -27.73 -21.62
CA ALA A 347 13.51 -28.95 -20.83
C ALA A 347 12.55 -29.96 -21.48
N SER A 348 12.87 -31.26 -21.38
CA SER A 348 11.99 -32.32 -21.88
C SER A 348 10.81 -32.56 -20.91
N ASP A 349 9.72 -33.18 -21.38
CA ASP A 349 8.58 -33.54 -20.51
C ASP A 349 8.99 -34.39 -19.30
N ALA A 350 10.06 -35.20 -19.45
CA ALA A 350 10.62 -36.00 -18.36
C ALA A 350 11.37 -35.12 -17.35
N ASP A 351 12.16 -34.16 -17.82
CA ASP A 351 12.87 -33.21 -16.96
C ASP A 351 11.88 -32.34 -16.19
N VAL A 352 10.87 -31.80 -16.87
CA VAL A 352 9.80 -30.99 -16.24
C VAL A 352 9.09 -31.80 -15.16
N ALA A 353 8.79 -33.08 -15.40
CA ALA A 353 8.18 -33.94 -14.40
C ALA A 353 9.08 -34.12 -13.16
N GLU A 354 10.37 -34.42 -13.36
CA GLU A 354 11.30 -34.61 -12.24
C GLU A 354 11.55 -33.30 -11.46
N ILE A 355 11.67 -32.16 -12.15
CA ILE A 355 11.80 -30.85 -11.51
C ILE A 355 10.55 -30.55 -10.67
N THR A 356 9.35 -30.83 -11.21
CA THR A 356 8.08 -30.63 -10.48
C THR A 356 8.02 -31.45 -9.19
N ASP A 357 8.45 -32.72 -9.23
CA ASP A 357 8.49 -33.57 -8.04
C ASP A 357 9.44 -32.98 -6.98
N ARG A 358 10.61 -32.49 -7.39
CA ARG A 358 11.58 -31.86 -6.47
C ARG A 358 11.11 -30.51 -5.92
N VAL A 359 10.41 -29.71 -6.73
CA VAL A 359 9.74 -28.47 -6.27
C VAL A 359 8.70 -28.78 -5.21
N THR A 360 7.91 -29.84 -5.42
CA THR A 360 6.92 -30.32 -4.46
C THR A 360 7.58 -30.74 -3.14
N ASP A 361 8.68 -31.50 -3.21
CA ASP A 361 9.44 -31.93 -2.03
C ASP A 361 10.01 -30.73 -1.23
N LEU A 362 10.45 -29.66 -1.90
CA LEU A 362 10.89 -28.43 -1.25
C LEU A 362 9.71 -27.70 -0.58
N GLY A 363 8.58 -27.61 -1.27
CA GLY A 363 7.36 -27.02 -0.73
C GLY A 363 6.80 -27.78 0.48
N ASP A 364 6.87 -29.11 0.48
CA ASP A 364 6.45 -29.97 1.60
C ASP A 364 7.32 -29.77 2.85
N GLN A 365 8.55 -29.29 2.68
CA GLN A 365 9.43 -28.89 3.78
C GLN A 365 9.13 -27.48 4.32
N GLY A 366 8.08 -26.84 3.81
CA GLY A 366 7.69 -25.48 4.20
C GLY A 366 8.58 -24.39 3.58
N LYS A 367 9.36 -24.71 2.54
CA LYS A 367 10.16 -23.72 1.83
C LYS A 367 9.33 -23.07 0.73
N ARG A 368 9.41 -21.74 0.64
CA ARG A 368 9.04 -21.01 -0.58
C ARG A 368 10.04 -21.40 -1.66
N VAL A 369 9.55 -21.76 -2.84
CA VAL A 369 10.39 -22.10 -3.98
C VAL A 369 10.47 -20.86 -4.87
N THR A 370 11.68 -20.49 -5.26
CA THR A 370 11.95 -19.35 -6.16
C THR A 370 12.16 -19.83 -7.59
N ASP A 371 12.13 -18.92 -8.55
CA ASP A 371 12.44 -19.24 -9.95
C ASP A 371 13.89 -19.74 -10.06
N ALA A 372 14.80 -19.12 -9.29
CA ALA A 372 16.18 -19.56 -9.18
C ALA A 372 16.33 -21.00 -8.64
N ASP A 373 15.48 -21.43 -7.71
CA ASP A 373 15.46 -22.83 -7.25
C ASP A 373 15.04 -23.77 -8.39
N VAL A 374 14.04 -23.39 -9.19
CA VAL A 374 13.61 -24.17 -10.37
C VAL A 374 14.71 -24.26 -11.41
N LEU A 375 15.41 -23.17 -11.70
CA LEU A 375 16.54 -23.17 -12.63
C LEU A 375 17.69 -24.05 -12.14
N ALA A 376 18.01 -24.01 -10.85
CA ALA A 376 19.03 -24.87 -10.24
C ALA A 376 18.63 -26.36 -10.29
N LEU A 377 17.36 -26.67 -10.05
CA LEU A 377 16.82 -28.02 -10.20
C LEU A 377 16.89 -28.49 -11.66
N ALA A 378 16.62 -27.61 -12.62
CA ALA A 378 16.73 -27.93 -14.04
C ALA A 378 18.16 -28.28 -14.46
N GLU A 379 19.15 -27.49 -14.03
CA GLU A 379 20.58 -27.79 -14.25
C GLU A 379 20.94 -29.18 -13.70
N THR A 380 20.46 -29.49 -12.49
CA THR A 380 20.71 -30.77 -11.81
C THR A 380 20.06 -31.95 -12.55
N VAL A 381 18.79 -31.83 -12.93
CA VAL A 381 18.02 -32.89 -13.59
C VAL A 381 18.57 -33.17 -14.99
N GLN A 382 18.96 -32.12 -15.72
CA GLN A 382 19.54 -32.24 -17.06
C GLN A 382 21.01 -32.71 -17.06
N GLY A 383 21.60 -32.96 -15.87
CA GLY A 383 22.98 -33.38 -15.74
C GLY A 383 23.98 -32.33 -16.22
N ARG A 384 23.60 -31.05 -16.18
CA ARG A 384 24.46 -29.90 -16.50
C ARG A 384 25.25 -29.47 -15.26
N GLU A 385 25.82 -30.43 -14.51
CA GLU A 385 26.71 -30.10 -13.39
C GLU A 385 27.89 -29.28 -13.92
N ARG A 386 27.95 -28.01 -13.55
CA ARG A 386 29.02 -27.09 -13.94
C ARG A 386 30.24 -27.28 -13.04
N GLU A 387 31.43 -27.22 -13.63
CA GLU A 387 32.65 -27.00 -12.86
C GLU A 387 32.61 -25.56 -12.31
N ARG A 388 32.51 -25.42 -10.99
CA ARG A 388 32.54 -24.11 -10.34
C ARG A 388 33.92 -23.49 -10.54
N ARG A 389 33.92 -22.31 -11.16
CA ARG A 389 35.12 -21.49 -11.40
C ARG A 389 35.33 -20.47 -10.30
N VAL A 390 34.26 -20.05 -9.63
CA VAL A 390 34.30 -19.11 -8.51
C VAL A 390 33.58 -19.71 -7.30
N GLU A 391 34.29 -19.83 -6.19
CA GLU A 391 33.71 -20.30 -4.92
C GLU A 391 34.04 -19.31 -3.80
N LEU A 392 33.05 -18.99 -2.98
CA LEU A 392 33.25 -18.25 -1.73
C LEU A 392 33.76 -19.20 -0.65
N GLU A 393 35.00 -19.01 -0.21
CA GLU A 393 35.59 -19.81 0.87
C GLU A 393 35.41 -19.17 2.25
N ASP A 394 35.49 -17.83 2.30
CA ASP A 394 35.43 -17.09 3.55
C ASP A 394 34.85 -15.68 3.33
N LEU A 395 34.07 -15.23 4.31
CA LEU A 395 33.46 -13.91 4.33
C LEU A 395 33.49 -13.38 5.76
N THR A 396 34.07 -12.21 5.94
CA THR A 396 33.95 -11.43 7.18
C THR A 396 33.46 -10.05 6.82
N ALA A 397 32.31 -9.66 7.37
CA ALA A 397 31.76 -8.31 7.22
C ALA A 397 31.59 -7.66 8.59
N ALA A 398 31.85 -6.35 8.66
CA ALA A 398 31.67 -5.53 9.84
C ALA A 398 30.91 -4.26 9.47
N SER A 399 29.88 -3.94 10.25
CA SER A 399 29.09 -2.71 10.12
C SER A 399 28.78 -2.12 11.50
N GLY A 400 28.52 -0.80 11.58
CA GLY A 400 28.30 -0.07 12.83
C GLY A 400 28.58 1.43 12.67
N ASN A 401 29.10 2.09 13.70
CA ASN A 401 29.45 3.54 13.67
C ASN A 401 30.68 3.88 12.80
N ALA A 402 31.38 2.88 12.28
CA ALA A 402 32.51 3.05 11.37
C ALA A 402 32.10 2.63 9.95
N THR A 403 32.84 3.09 8.94
CA THR A 403 32.60 2.74 7.53
C THR A 403 32.47 1.22 7.37
N PRO A 404 31.31 0.71 6.89
CA PRO A 404 31.13 -0.72 6.66
C PRO A 404 32.24 -1.28 5.79
N THR A 405 32.78 -2.41 6.22
CA THR A 405 33.96 -3.03 5.61
C THR A 405 33.76 -4.54 5.57
N ALA A 406 34.22 -5.18 4.49
CA ALA A 406 34.22 -6.62 4.37
C ALA A 406 35.53 -7.13 3.77
N SER A 407 35.84 -8.39 4.09
CA SER A 407 36.94 -9.17 3.50
C SER A 407 36.37 -10.48 2.99
N VAL A 408 36.74 -10.86 1.77
CA VAL A 408 36.34 -12.12 1.16
C VAL A 408 37.56 -12.92 0.72
N ARG A 409 37.43 -14.24 0.76
CA ARG A 409 38.35 -15.19 0.15
C ARG A 409 37.57 -15.98 -0.89
N LEU A 410 37.99 -15.86 -2.14
CA LEU A 410 37.41 -16.58 -3.26
C LEU A 410 38.43 -17.58 -3.79
N ARG A 411 37.98 -18.79 -4.14
CA ARG A 411 38.71 -19.67 -5.04
C ARG A 411 38.29 -19.37 -6.45
N VAL A 412 39.23 -18.94 -7.29
CA VAL A 412 38.97 -18.54 -8.67
C VAL A 412 39.84 -19.37 -9.61
N ASP A 413 39.23 -20.21 -10.44
CA ASP A 413 39.93 -21.13 -11.35
C ASP A 413 40.98 -22.02 -10.65
N GLY A 414 40.73 -22.36 -9.38
CA GLY A 414 41.63 -23.14 -8.51
C GLY A 414 42.63 -22.32 -7.69
N ASP A 415 42.76 -21.01 -7.92
CA ASP A 415 43.65 -20.12 -7.17
C ASP A 415 42.89 -19.38 -6.05
N GLU A 416 43.46 -19.36 -4.84
CA GLU A 416 42.91 -18.58 -3.73
C GLU A 416 43.22 -17.08 -3.91
N ARG A 417 42.18 -16.24 -3.80
CA ARG A 417 42.27 -14.77 -3.88
C ARG A 417 41.58 -14.14 -2.69
N THR A 418 42.26 -13.20 -2.05
CA THR A 418 41.71 -12.45 -0.91
C THR A 418 41.65 -10.97 -1.27
N ALA A 419 40.52 -10.34 -0.99
CA ALA A 419 40.36 -8.90 -1.14
C ALA A 419 39.45 -8.34 -0.04
N SER A 420 39.48 -7.02 0.11
CA SER A 420 38.62 -6.28 1.01
C SER A 420 38.00 -5.09 0.32
N GLY A 421 36.85 -4.65 0.84
CA GLY A 421 36.05 -3.57 0.28
C GLY A 421 35.33 -2.79 1.39
N THR A 422 34.92 -1.58 1.05
CA THR A 422 34.10 -0.71 1.90
C THR A 422 32.84 -0.32 1.16
N GLY A 423 31.76 -0.04 1.87
CA GLY A 423 30.48 0.31 1.25
C GLY A 423 29.56 1.08 2.18
N SER A 424 28.37 1.38 1.66
CA SER A 424 27.25 1.99 2.40
C SER A 424 26.65 1.06 3.45
N GLY A 425 26.85 -0.26 3.30
CA GLY A 425 26.43 -1.31 4.23
C GLY A 425 27.33 -2.55 4.13
N PRO A 426 27.11 -3.57 4.97
CA PRO A 426 27.93 -4.79 4.99
C PRO A 426 27.82 -5.59 3.69
N VAL A 427 26.64 -5.61 3.06
CA VAL A 427 26.43 -6.25 1.74
C VAL A 427 27.26 -5.52 0.68
N ASP A 428 27.07 -4.21 0.53
CA ASP A 428 27.79 -3.38 -0.44
C ASP A 428 29.32 -3.49 -0.28
N ALA A 429 29.81 -3.47 0.96
CA ALA A 429 31.23 -3.67 1.26
C ALA A 429 31.74 -5.06 0.82
N ALA A 430 30.95 -6.11 1.03
CA ALA A 430 31.30 -7.46 0.62
C ALA A 430 31.27 -7.63 -0.90
N VAL A 431 30.31 -7.00 -1.59
CA VAL A 431 30.24 -6.99 -3.05
C VAL A 431 31.43 -6.26 -3.67
N ALA A 432 31.82 -5.12 -3.10
CA ALA A 432 33.04 -4.43 -3.51
C ALA A 432 34.29 -5.31 -3.34
N ALA A 433 34.37 -6.06 -2.24
CA ALA A 433 35.46 -7.01 -2.01
C ALA A 433 35.46 -8.18 -3.02
N VAL A 434 34.28 -8.73 -3.35
CA VAL A 434 34.14 -9.79 -4.37
C VAL A 434 34.61 -9.29 -5.73
N ARG A 435 34.18 -8.10 -6.16
CA ARG A 435 34.59 -7.50 -7.43
C ARG A 435 36.10 -7.31 -7.50
N GLU A 436 36.72 -6.83 -6.44
CA GLU A 436 38.18 -6.67 -6.36
C GLU A 436 38.92 -8.02 -6.43
N ALA A 437 38.44 -9.05 -5.72
CA ALA A 437 39.03 -10.39 -5.76
C ALA A 437 38.94 -11.04 -7.16
N LEU A 438 37.86 -10.78 -7.90
CA LEU A 438 37.65 -11.29 -9.26
C LEU A 438 38.50 -10.56 -10.31
N GLY A 439 38.74 -9.27 -10.10
CA GLY A 439 39.52 -8.39 -10.99
C GLY A 439 38.69 -7.74 -12.11
N SER A 440 39.19 -6.62 -12.63
CA SER A 440 38.52 -5.66 -13.53
C SER A 440 38.19 -6.14 -14.97
N GLY A 441 38.10 -7.45 -15.20
CA GLY A 441 37.73 -8.06 -16.49
C GLY A 441 36.47 -8.93 -16.42
N ARG A 442 35.76 -8.87 -15.29
CA ARG A 442 34.62 -9.73 -14.94
C ARG A 442 33.43 -8.90 -14.44
N ASP A 443 33.23 -7.73 -15.03
CA ASP A 443 32.14 -6.82 -14.67
C ASP A 443 30.78 -7.43 -15.05
N ALA A 444 29.84 -7.37 -14.11
CA ALA A 444 28.45 -7.76 -14.27
C ALA A 444 27.56 -6.75 -13.54
N THR A 445 26.38 -6.52 -14.07
CA THR A 445 25.36 -5.63 -13.51
C THR A 445 24.47 -6.44 -12.57
N LEU A 446 24.10 -5.86 -11.43
CA LEU A 446 23.05 -6.39 -10.56
C LEU A 446 21.76 -5.70 -10.99
N ASP A 447 20.87 -6.44 -11.65
CA ASP A 447 19.64 -5.91 -12.22
C ASP A 447 18.52 -5.90 -11.19
N SER A 448 18.43 -6.95 -10.38
CA SER A 448 17.48 -7.05 -9.27
C SER A 448 18.11 -7.65 -8.02
N TYR A 449 17.61 -7.24 -6.86
CA TYR A 449 18.01 -7.73 -5.54
C TYR A 449 16.78 -7.76 -4.64
N HIS A 450 16.41 -8.96 -4.19
CA HIS A 450 15.27 -9.18 -3.32
C HIS A 450 15.67 -9.98 -2.10
N VAL A 451 15.09 -9.63 -0.94
CA VAL A 451 15.38 -10.26 0.34
C VAL A 451 14.06 -10.61 1.01
N ASP A 452 13.87 -11.90 1.25
CA ASP A 452 12.68 -12.45 1.87
C ASP A 452 13.03 -13.20 3.16
N ALA A 453 12.28 -12.93 4.23
CA ALA A 453 12.36 -13.74 5.44
C ALA A 453 11.49 -15.00 5.28
N ILE A 454 12.11 -16.18 5.40
CA ILE A 454 11.43 -17.47 5.28
C ILE A 454 10.64 -17.79 6.56
N THR A 455 11.20 -17.44 7.72
CA THR A 455 10.61 -17.72 9.03
C THR A 455 10.58 -16.48 9.90
N GLY A 456 9.65 -16.41 10.85
CA GLY A 456 9.65 -15.38 11.89
C GLY A 456 10.59 -15.75 13.04
N GLY A 457 11.18 -14.76 13.70
CA GLY A 457 12.09 -14.94 14.85
C GLY A 457 13.45 -14.26 14.66
N THR A 458 14.24 -14.18 15.73
CA THR A 458 15.60 -13.59 15.68
C THR A 458 16.63 -14.49 14.99
N ASP A 459 16.24 -15.72 14.69
CA ASP A 459 16.99 -16.77 13.99
C ASP A 459 16.39 -17.09 12.61
N ALA A 460 15.63 -16.15 12.05
CA ALA A 460 15.01 -16.28 10.75
C ALA A 460 16.01 -16.67 9.65
N LEU A 461 15.68 -17.69 8.87
CA LEU A 461 16.35 -17.93 7.61
C LEU A 461 15.90 -16.87 6.61
N VAL A 462 16.84 -16.29 5.89
CA VAL A 462 16.58 -15.27 4.88
C VAL A 462 16.99 -15.83 3.52
N THR A 463 16.11 -15.71 2.54
CA THR A 463 16.40 -15.97 1.13
C THR A 463 16.76 -14.65 0.46
N VAL A 464 17.89 -14.62 -0.23
CA VAL A 464 18.29 -13.52 -1.08
C VAL A 464 18.26 -13.99 -2.52
N GLU A 465 17.48 -13.32 -3.33
CA GLU A 465 17.38 -13.55 -4.77
C GLU A 465 18.04 -12.38 -5.50
N VAL A 466 18.88 -12.71 -6.49
CA VAL A 466 19.58 -11.74 -7.32
C VAL A 466 19.43 -12.11 -8.79
N GLU A 467 19.22 -11.10 -9.60
CA GLU A 467 19.36 -11.19 -11.05
C GLU A 467 20.59 -10.39 -11.46
N MET A 468 21.48 -11.02 -12.22
CA MET A 468 22.68 -10.37 -12.72
C MET A 468 22.85 -10.60 -14.21
N SER A 469 23.27 -9.56 -14.91
CA SER A 469 23.56 -9.60 -16.35
C SER A 469 25.01 -9.25 -16.67
N ARG A 470 25.50 -9.89 -17.73
CA ARG A 470 26.77 -9.56 -18.37
C ARG A 470 26.61 -9.70 -19.89
N ASP A 471 26.99 -8.66 -20.61
CA ASP A 471 26.83 -8.58 -22.06
C ASP A 471 25.37 -8.82 -22.49
N ALA A 472 25.06 -9.97 -23.10
CA ALA A 472 23.71 -10.34 -23.53
C ALA A 472 23.11 -11.51 -22.72
N GLN A 473 23.75 -11.88 -21.61
CA GLN A 473 23.33 -13.00 -20.75
C GLN A 473 22.86 -12.46 -19.40
N SER A 474 21.76 -13.00 -18.88
CA SER A 474 21.30 -12.79 -17.52
C SER A 474 21.15 -14.13 -16.80
N VAL A 475 21.29 -14.11 -15.47
CA VAL A 475 21.08 -15.27 -14.61
C VAL A 475 20.36 -14.84 -13.33
N SER A 476 19.43 -15.68 -12.88
CA SER A 476 18.74 -15.54 -11.60
C SER A 476 19.23 -16.59 -10.61
N VAL A 477 19.58 -16.15 -9.41
CA VAL A 477 20.13 -17.01 -8.35
C VAL A 477 19.53 -16.65 -7.01
N ALA A 478 19.19 -17.66 -6.22
CA ALA A 478 18.78 -17.52 -4.84
C ALA A 478 19.76 -18.24 -3.90
N ALA A 479 20.01 -17.64 -2.75
CA ALA A 479 20.74 -18.28 -1.65
C ALA A 479 20.01 -18.03 -0.33
N SER A 480 20.02 -19.02 0.56
CA SER A 480 19.35 -18.94 1.86
C SER A 480 20.32 -19.14 3.01
N HIS A 481 20.37 -18.18 3.94
CA HIS A 481 21.22 -18.25 5.13
C HIS A 481 20.58 -17.49 6.30
N ALA A 482 20.96 -17.81 7.53
CA ALA A 482 20.56 -17.04 8.73
C ALA A 482 21.27 -15.68 8.84
N ASP A 483 22.18 -15.37 7.91
CA ASP A 483 22.92 -14.11 7.84
C ASP A 483 22.69 -13.54 6.45
N ILE A 484 21.99 -12.40 6.40
CA ILE A 484 21.59 -11.72 5.18
C ILE A 484 22.82 -11.34 4.34
N THR A 485 23.92 -10.95 4.99
CA THR A 485 25.15 -10.57 4.29
C THR A 485 25.72 -11.79 3.59
N ARG A 486 25.73 -12.93 4.27
CA ARG A 486 26.24 -14.18 3.69
C ARG A 486 25.37 -14.68 2.54
N ALA A 487 24.04 -14.74 2.74
CA ALA A 487 23.11 -15.11 1.67
C ALA A 487 23.28 -14.21 0.45
N SER A 488 23.41 -12.90 0.64
CA SER A 488 23.62 -11.94 -0.45
C SER A 488 24.90 -12.20 -1.23
N VAL A 489 26.02 -12.42 -0.53
CA VAL A 489 27.32 -12.66 -1.18
C VAL A 489 27.35 -14.02 -1.87
N GLU A 490 26.77 -15.06 -1.26
CA GLU A 490 26.68 -16.39 -1.87
C GLU A 490 25.84 -16.36 -3.16
N ALA A 491 24.68 -15.69 -3.15
CA ALA A 491 23.85 -15.53 -4.34
C ALA A 491 24.60 -14.79 -5.47
N MET A 492 25.28 -13.69 -5.15
CA MET A 492 26.03 -12.91 -6.14
C MET A 492 27.27 -13.66 -6.66
N VAL A 493 28.00 -14.37 -5.80
CA VAL A 493 29.15 -15.18 -6.23
C VAL A 493 28.71 -16.31 -7.15
N ASP A 494 27.60 -16.98 -6.83
CA ASP A 494 27.04 -18.02 -7.70
C ASP A 494 26.55 -17.43 -9.03
N ALA A 495 25.84 -16.30 -9.02
CA ALA A 495 25.45 -15.59 -10.25
C ALA A 495 26.67 -15.23 -11.13
N LEU A 496 27.73 -14.71 -10.52
CA LEU A 496 28.99 -14.41 -11.22
C LEU A 496 29.67 -15.67 -11.77
N ASP A 497 29.67 -16.78 -11.02
CA ASP A 497 30.16 -18.07 -11.51
C ASP A 497 29.41 -18.50 -12.78
N ARG A 498 28.06 -18.39 -12.79
CA ARG A 498 27.24 -18.73 -13.96
C ARG A 498 27.55 -17.86 -15.17
N LEU A 499 27.75 -16.56 -14.96
CA LEU A 499 28.10 -15.60 -16.03
C LEU A 499 29.55 -15.75 -16.54
N LEU A 500 30.42 -16.44 -15.80
CA LEU A 500 31.84 -16.66 -16.15
C LEU A 500 32.12 -18.06 -16.73
N ALA A 501 31.19 -18.99 -16.57
CA ALA A 501 31.30 -20.37 -17.03
C ALA A 501 30.93 -20.54 -18.52
N ASN A 502 30.24 -19.58 -19.12
CA ASN A 502 29.75 -19.63 -20.51
C ASN A 502 30.61 -18.82 -21.49
#